data_AF-A0A329ZFA5-F1
#
_entry.id   AF-A0A329ZFA5-F1
#
_cell.length_a   1.000
_cell.length_b   1.000
_cell.length_c   1.000
_cell.angle_alpha   90.00
_cell.angle_beta   90.00
_cell.angle_gamma   90.00
#
_symmetry.space_group_name_H-M   'P 1'
#
loop_
_entity.id
_entity.type
_entity.pdbx_description
1 polymer ?
#
loop_
_entity_poly.entity_id
_entity_poly.type
_entity_poly.pdbx_seq_one_letter_code
_entity_poly.pdbx_strand_id
1 'polypeptide(L)'
;MKNIQSIISNITKQSQFKPLNRFKIINKLIATLPYNLRKSALYSSIKGEMLLIAFNHPTSVSEFNNYKQKIMLDILEQLKILYKDTKYFDEIKDIKTIKAYLPRNILNNFDMPGMENITENAMIEYYKERANGSFYISKDSPFYNHFKEIQSIIKNNQ
;
A
#
# COMPACT_ATOMS: atom_id res chain seq x y z
N MET A 1 -16.14 44.20 -10.49
CA MET A 1 -15.04 43.62 -11.30
C MET A 1 -15.00 42.12 -11.06
N LYS A 2 -14.87 41.28 -12.09
CA LYS A 2 -14.76 39.82 -11.90
C LYS A 2 -13.39 39.52 -11.29
N ASN A 3 -13.37 38.98 -10.07
CA ASN A 3 -12.16 38.53 -9.39
C ASN A 3 -11.56 37.33 -10.17
N ILE A 4 -10.24 37.24 -10.30
CA ILE A 4 -9.54 36.12 -10.92
C ILE A 4 -9.99 34.76 -10.32
N GLN A 5 -10.24 34.71 -9.01
CA GLN A 5 -10.80 33.51 -8.35
C GLN A 5 -12.21 33.16 -8.84
N SER A 6 -13.06 34.15 -9.14
CA SER A 6 -14.40 33.87 -9.68
C SER A 6 -14.34 33.41 -11.13
N ILE A 7 -13.39 33.91 -11.92
CA ILE A 7 -13.12 33.44 -13.28
C ILE A 7 -12.63 32.00 -13.26
N ILE A 8 -11.61 31.68 -12.46
CA ILE A 8 -11.05 30.32 -12.35
C ILE A 8 -12.12 29.34 -11.85
N SER A 9 -12.88 29.70 -10.81
CA SER A 9 -13.94 28.83 -10.30
C SER A 9 -15.01 28.55 -11.35
N ASN A 10 -15.39 29.54 -12.16
CA ASN A 10 -16.35 29.35 -13.25
C ASN A 10 -15.79 28.48 -14.38
N ILE A 11 -14.51 28.58 -14.71
CA ILE A 11 -13.84 27.71 -15.68
C ILE A 11 -13.83 26.26 -15.14
N THR A 12 -13.41 26.04 -13.90
CA THR A 12 -13.38 24.70 -13.29
C THR A 12 -14.76 24.04 -13.15
N LYS A 13 -15.85 24.81 -13.28
CA LYS A 13 -17.22 24.29 -13.30
C LYS A 13 -17.61 23.68 -14.65
N GLN A 14 -16.87 23.90 -15.73
CA GLN A 14 -17.20 23.33 -17.04
C GLN A 14 -16.92 21.81 -17.08
N SER A 15 -17.69 21.06 -17.85
CA SER A 15 -17.60 19.58 -17.91
C SER A 15 -16.22 19.08 -18.35
N GLN A 16 -15.56 19.82 -19.23
CA GLN A 16 -14.20 19.54 -19.72
C GLN A 16 -13.14 19.50 -18.60
N PHE A 17 -13.40 20.13 -17.45
CA PHE A 17 -12.48 20.13 -16.30
C PHE A 17 -12.86 19.11 -15.21
N LYS A 18 -13.83 18.22 -15.46
CA LYS A 18 -14.13 17.10 -14.54
C LYS A 18 -12.89 16.29 -14.14
N PRO A 19 -11.97 15.91 -15.07
CA PRO A 19 -10.74 15.19 -14.70
C PRO A 19 -9.88 15.95 -13.69
N LEU A 20 -9.84 17.28 -13.78
CA LEU A 20 -9.08 18.11 -12.86
C LEU A 20 -9.71 18.18 -11.46
N ASN A 21 -11.04 18.29 -11.38
CA ASN A 21 -11.75 18.27 -10.11
C ASN A 21 -11.61 16.92 -9.42
N ARG A 22 -11.70 15.83 -10.20
CA ARG A 22 -11.42 14.47 -9.75
C ARG A 22 -10.00 14.33 -9.20
N PHE A 23 -9.00 14.79 -9.94
CA PHE A 23 -7.61 14.77 -9.49
C PHE A 23 -7.43 15.54 -8.17
N LYS A 24 -8.04 16.72 -8.02
CA LYS A 24 -7.97 17.52 -6.79
C LYS A 24 -8.55 16.79 -5.58
N ILE A 25 -9.75 16.22 -5.70
CA ILE A 25 -10.40 15.56 -4.56
C ILE A 25 -9.67 14.26 -4.18
N ILE A 26 -9.22 13.48 -5.17
CA ILE A 26 -8.46 12.25 -4.90
C ILE A 26 -7.11 12.59 -4.27
N ASN A 27 -6.40 13.64 -4.72
CA ASN A 27 -5.16 14.04 -4.08
C ASN A 27 -5.33 14.50 -2.64
N LYS A 28 -6.46 15.16 -2.32
CA LYS A 28 -6.79 15.48 -0.92
C LYS A 28 -6.97 14.21 -0.10
N LEU A 29 -7.62 13.19 -0.65
CA LEU A 29 -7.77 11.88 -0.02
C LEU A 29 -6.39 11.20 0.15
N ILE A 30 -5.54 11.18 -0.87
CA ILE A 30 -4.17 10.63 -0.76
C ILE A 30 -3.34 11.41 0.28
N ALA A 31 -3.57 12.71 0.43
CA ALA A 31 -2.87 13.53 1.41
C ALA A 31 -3.22 13.19 2.87
N THR A 32 -4.28 12.42 3.14
CA THR A 32 -4.55 11.92 4.50
C THR A 32 -3.72 10.69 4.84
N LEU A 33 -3.05 10.07 3.86
CA LEU A 33 -2.19 8.93 4.11
C LEU A 33 -0.93 9.33 4.90
N PRO A 34 -0.37 8.41 5.70
CA PRO A 34 0.94 8.56 6.31
C PRO A 34 2.02 8.91 5.28
N TYR A 35 3.05 9.63 5.72
CA TYR A 35 4.07 10.19 4.83
C TYR A 35 4.78 9.14 3.96
N ASN A 36 5.10 7.97 4.51
CA ASN A 36 5.68 6.85 3.80
C ASN A 36 4.83 6.40 2.60
N LEU A 37 3.52 6.19 2.82
CA LEU A 37 2.58 5.77 1.78
C LEU A 37 2.31 6.88 0.77
N ARG A 38 2.22 8.13 1.23
CA ARG A 38 2.03 9.27 0.32
C ARG A 38 3.19 9.43 -0.64
N LYS A 39 4.42 9.21 -0.17
CA LYS A 39 5.63 9.28 -0.99
C LYS A 39 5.73 8.12 -1.98
N SER A 40 5.19 6.94 -1.63
CA SER A 40 5.19 5.78 -2.51
C SER A 40 4.00 5.71 -3.48
N ALA A 41 2.95 6.50 -3.26
CA ALA A 41 1.83 6.63 -4.19
C ALA A 41 2.25 7.37 -5.47
N LEU A 42 2.00 6.77 -6.63
CA LEU A 42 2.37 7.28 -7.94
C LEU A 42 1.22 8.05 -8.59
N TYR A 43 0.11 7.36 -8.83
CA TYR A 43 -1.09 7.92 -9.43
C TYR A 43 -2.31 7.14 -9.00
N SER A 44 -3.49 7.71 -9.24
CA SER A 44 -4.77 7.11 -8.89
C SER A 44 -5.73 7.15 -10.07
N SER A 45 -6.56 6.12 -10.20
CA SER A 45 -7.55 6.00 -11.26
C SER A 45 -8.85 5.42 -10.72
N ILE A 46 -9.99 5.80 -11.28
CA ILE A 46 -11.28 5.21 -10.95
C ILE A 46 -11.65 4.24 -12.07
N LYS A 47 -11.92 2.99 -11.72
CA LYS A 47 -12.39 1.94 -12.63
C LYS A 47 -13.73 1.41 -12.11
N GLY A 48 -14.83 1.83 -12.74
CA GLY A 48 -16.18 1.57 -12.23
C GLY A 48 -16.36 2.19 -10.84
N GLU A 49 -16.76 1.37 -9.87
CA GLU A 49 -16.98 1.78 -8.48
C GLU A 49 -15.72 1.64 -7.58
N MET A 50 -14.55 1.44 -8.20
CA MET A 50 -13.29 1.20 -7.48
C MET A 50 -12.28 2.31 -7.74
N LEU A 51 -11.76 2.91 -6.66
CA LEU A 51 -10.57 3.76 -6.69
C LEU A 51 -9.32 2.89 -6.58
N LEU A 52 -8.49 2.92 -7.61
CA LEU A 52 -7.21 2.24 -7.66
C LEU A 52 -6.09 3.24 -7.39
N ILE A 53 -5.20 2.90 -6.47
CA ILE A 53 -4.00 3.69 -6.16
C ILE A 53 -2.77 2.87 -6.55
N ALA A 54 -1.99 3.40 -7.49
CA ALA A 54 -0.72 2.81 -7.88
C ALA A 54 0.36 3.20 -6.87
N PHE A 55 1.11 2.20 -6.38
CA PHE A 55 2.29 2.41 -5.55
C PHE A 55 3.56 2.03 -6.29
N ASN A 56 4.72 2.45 -5.80
CA ASN A 56 6.02 2.13 -6.37
C ASN A 56 6.72 0.92 -5.74
N HIS A 57 6.14 0.31 -4.70
CA HIS A 57 6.74 -0.80 -3.96
C HIS A 57 5.68 -1.79 -3.46
N PRO A 58 5.91 -3.12 -3.53
CA PRO A 58 4.95 -4.14 -3.08
C PRO A 58 4.61 -4.04 -1.59
N THR A 59 5.57 -3.71 -0.72
CA THR A 59 5.31 -3.49 0.71
C THR A 59 4.29 -2.38 0.95
N SER A 60 4.33 -1.28 0.20
CA SER A 60 3.33 -0.21 0.33
C SER A 60 1.95 -0.66 -0.12
N VAL A 61 1.85 -1.49 -1.16
CA VAL A 61 0.58 -2.10 -1.60
C VAL A 61 -0.01 -2.98 -0.49
N SER A 62 0.83 -3.84 0.10
CA SER A 62 0.43 -4.71 1.20
C SER A 62 0.01 -3.91 2.44
N GLU A 63 0.82 -2.94 2.87
CA GLU A 63 0.51 -2.08 4.02
C GLU A 63 -0.81 -1.34 3.82
N PHE A 64 -1.03 -0.78 2.63
CA PHE A 64 -2.26 -0.08 2.31
C PHE A 64 -3.46 -1.03 2.35
N ASN A 65 -3.43 -2.13 1.59
CA ASN A 65 -4.56 -3.04 1.45
C ASN A 65 -4.93 -3.70 2.78
N ASN A 66 -3.95 -4.05 3.61
CA ASN A 66 -4.20 -4.77 4.86
C ASN A 66 -4.60 -3.84 6.02
N TYR A 67 -4.04 -2.63 6.10
CA TYR A 67 -4.17 -1.79 7.30
C TYR A 67 -4.80 -0.43 7.07
N LYS A 68 -4.70 0.16 5.86
CA LYS A 68 -5.15 1.54 5.60
C LYS A 68 -6.38 1.63 4.72
N GLN A 69 -6.73 0.57 4.00
CA GLN A 69 -7.85 0.53 3.06
C GLN A 69 -9.18 0.92 3.75
N LYS A 70 -9.48 0.32 4.90
CA LYS A 70 -10.72 0.59 5.63
C LYS A 70 -10.81 2.04 6.11
N ILE A 71 -9.74 2.55 6.70
CA ILE A 71 -9.66 3.95 7.18
C ILE A 71 -9.87 4.92 6.01
N MET A 72 -9.27 4.64 4.85
CA MET A 72 -9.45 5.47 3.66
C MET A 72 -10.87 5.45 3.11
N LEU A 73 -11.55 4.30 3.20
CA LEU A 73 -12.96 4.20 2.86
C LEU A 73 -13.83 5.03 3.81
N ASP A 74 -13.57 4.96 5.12
CA ASP A 74 -14.30 5.75 6.11
C ASP A 74 -14.11 7.26 5.88
N ILE A 75 -12.89 7.70 5.57
CA ILE A 75 -12.59 9.10 5.21
C ILE A 75 -13.32 9.48 3.92
N LEU A 76 -13.35 8.61 2.91
CA LEU A 76 -14.06 8.86 1.66
C LEU A 76 -15.56 9.06 1.90
N GLU A 77 -16.18 8.25 2.76
CA GLU A 77 -17.59 8.42 3.13
C GLU A 77 -17.84 9.75 3.86
N GLN A 78 -16.94 10.15 4.77
CA GLN A 78 -17.02 11.47 5.40
C GLN A 78 -16.89 12.61 4.38
N LEU A 79 -15.99 12.48 3.41
CA LEU A 79 -15.83 13.47 2.34
C LEU A 79 -17.07 13.55 1.45
N LYS A 80 -17.74 12.43 1.16
CA LYS A 80 -19.01 12.42 0.42
C LYS A 80 -20.09 13.22 1.16
N ILE A 81 -20.19 13.06 2.48
CA ILE A 81 -21.14 13.82 3.30
C ILE A 81 -20.79 15.31 3.28
N LEU A 82 -19.52 15.65 3.50
CA LEU A 82 -19.06 17.04 3.55
C LEU A 82 -19.23 17.78 2.21
N TYR A 83 -19.06 17.07 1.10
CA TYR A 83 -19.10 17.64 -0.25
C TYR A 83 -20.42 17.43 -0.98
N LYS A 84 -21.46 16.91 -0.32
CA LYS A 84 -22.75 16.49 -0.93
C LYS A 84 -23.34 17.48 -1.94
N ASP A 85 -23.26 18.78 -1.64
CA ASP A 85 -23.84 19.84 -2.49
C ASP A 85 -22.82 20.48 -3.46
N THR A 86 -21.66 19.83 -3.66
CA THR A 86 -20.57 20.33 -4.49
C THR A 86 -20.28 19.40 -5.67
N LYS A 87 -19.66 19.93 -6.73
CA LYS A 87 -19.22 19.13 -7.89
C LYS A 87 -18.19 18.05 -7.55
N TYR A 88 -17.54 18.13 -6.40
CA TYR A 88 -16.62 17.09 -5.95
C TYR A 88 -17.37 15.80 -5.59
N PHE A 89 -18.63 15.91 -5.10
CA PHE A 89 -19.45 14.75 -4.80
C PHE A 89 -19.73 13.92 -6.06
N ASP A 90 -20.06 14.56 -7.18
CA ASP A 90 -20.30 13.87 -8.46
C ASP A 90 -19.09 13.04 -8.93
N GLU A 91 -17.87 13.43 -8.55
CA GLU A 91 -16.65 12.71 -8.94
C GLU A 91 -16.34 11.49 -8.05
N ILE A 92 -16.88 11.45 -6.83
CA ILE A 92 -16.54 10.44 -5.82
C ILE A 92 -17.73 9.59 -5.36
N LYS A 93 -18.97 9.98 -5.66
CA LYS A 93 -20.21 9.35 -5.17
C LYS A 93 -20.28 7.86 -5.49
N ASP A 94 -19.81 7.47 -6.67
CA ASP A 94 -19.92 6.10 -7.18
C ASP A 94 -18.79 5.19 -6.66
N ILE A 95 -17.78 5.74 -5.99
CA ILE A 95 -16.66 4.96 -5.44
C ILE A 95 -17.13 4.22 -4.20
N LYS A 96 -17.19 2.89 -4.23
CA LYS A 96 -17.54 2.03 -3.09
C LYS A 96 -16.34 1.29 -2.50
N THR A 97 -15.29 1.11 -3.29
CA THR A 97 -14.10 0.36 -2.88
C THR A 97 -12.83 1.12 -3.24
N ILE A 98 -11.79 0.95 -2.43
CA ILE A 98 -10.45 1.49 -2.69
C ILE A 98 -9.48 0.31 -2.66
N LYS A 99 -8.57 0.20 -3.62
CA LYS A 99 -7.50 -0.82 -3.62
C LYS A 99 -6.17 -0.22 -4.06
N ALA A 100 -5.10 -0.68 -3.45
CA ALA A 100 -3.75 -0.44 -3.91
C ALA A 100 -3.29 -1.53 -4.89
N TYR A 101 -2.47 -1.15 -5.87
CA TYR A 101 -1.83 -2.08 -6.79
C TYR A 101 -0.42 -1.61 -7.17
N LEU A 102 0.38 -2.54 -7.68
CA LEU A 102 1.70 -2.27 -8.24
C LEU A 102 1.59 -2.29 -9.78
N PRO A 103 1.97 -1.22 -10.49
CA PRO A 103 2.04 -1.23 -11.95
C PRO A 103 2.97 -2.35 -12.47
N ARG A 104 2.58 -3.00 -13.58
CA ARG A 104 3.30 -4.17 -14.11
C ARG A 104 4.76 -3.87 -14.47
N ASN A 105 5.04 -2.69 -15.01
CA ASN A 105 6.40 -2.24 -15.32
C ASN A 105 7.30 -2.11 -14.08
N ILE A 106 6.70 -1.91 -12.90
CA ILE A 106 7.40 -1.83 -11.63
C ILE A 106 7.50 -3.22 -10.99
N LEU A 107 6.43 -4.03 -11.11
CA LEU A 107 6.42 -5.41 -10.62
C LEU A 107 7.59 -6.23 -11.17
N ASN A 108 7.89 -6.08 -12.46
CA ASN A 108 9.02 -6.74 -13.11
C ASN A 108 10.40 -6.43 -12.47
N ASN A 109 10.53 -5.34 -11.70
CA ASN A 109 11.77 -5.02 -10.98
C ASN A 109 11.89 -5.78 -9.65
N PHE A 110 10.78 -6.31 -9.15
CA PHE A 110 10.69 -7.14 -7.94
C PHE A 110 10.58 -8.63 -8.26
N ASP A 111 10.19 -8.96 -9.49
CA ASP A 111 10.29 -10.31 -10.04
C ASP A 111 11.79 -10.63 -10.17
N MET A 112 12.35 -11.32 -9.18
CA MET A 112 13.68 -11.90 -9.32
C MET A 112 13.67 -12.83 -10.55
N PRO A 113 14.59 -12.67 -11.52
CA PRO A 113 14.78 -13.68 -12.54
C PRO A 113 15.26 -14.96 -11.84
N GLY A 114 14.37 -15.92 -11.59
CA GLY A 114 14.75 -17.20 -10.97
C GLY A 114 13.64 -18.04 -10.34
N MET A 115 12.46 -17.50 -10.03
CA MET A 115 11.42 -18.27 -9.31
C MET A 115 10.51 -19.14 -10.20
N GLU A 116 10.50 -18.95 -11.52
CA GLU A 116 9.63 -19.73 -12.43
C GLU A 116 10.30 -21.02 -12.95
N ASN A 117 11.58 -21.25 -12.66
CA ASN A 117 12.34 -22.45 -13.07
C ASN A 117 13.03 -23.12 -11.89
N ILE A 118 12.34 -23.32 -10.77
CA ILE A 118 12.81 -24.29 -9.77
C ILE A 118 12.46 -25.69 -10.29
N THR A 119 13.17 -26.12 -11.35
CA THR A 119 13.33 -27.55 -11.63
C THR A 119 13.88 -28.21 -10.38
N GLU A 120 13.49 -29.45 -10.09
CA GLU A 120 13.83 -30.24 -8.88
C GLU A 120 15.34 -30.36 -8.55
N ASN A 121 16.21 -29.82 -9.41
CA ASN A 121 17.67 -29.72 -9.25
C ASN A 121 18.21 -28.29 -9.04
N ALA A 122 17.38 -27.33 -8.60
CA ALA A 122 17.91 -26.06 -8.13
C ALA A 122 18.77 -26.33 -6.88
N MET A 123 20.08 -26.16 -7.01
CA MET A 123 21.05 -26.31 -5.92
C MET A 123 20.62 -25.36 -4.79
N ILE A 124 19.98 -25.90 -3.75
CA ILE A 124 19.61 -25.12 -2.57
C ILE A 124 20.92 -24.68 -1.94
N GLU A 125 21.26 -23.40 -2.07
CA GLU A 125 22.42 -22.84 -1.38
C GLU A 125 22.15 -22.88 0.12
N TYR A 126 22.81 -23.82 0.80
CA TYR A 126 22.82 -23.87 2.25
C TYR A 126 23.75 -22.77 2.77
N TYR A 127 23.17 -21.81 3.48
CA TYR A 127 23.96 -20.81 4.19
C TYR A 127 24.59 -21.45 5.43
N LYS A 128 25.86 -21.13 5.68
CA LYS A 128 26.53 -21.55 6.90
C LYS A 128 25.82 -20.94 8.13
N GLU A 129 25.55 -21.77 9.13
CA GLU A 129 25.05 -21.31 10.42
C GLU A 129 26.00 -20.26 11.01
N ARG A 130 25.42 -19.14 11.46
CA ARG A 130 26.18 -17.99 12.00
C ARG A 130 26.07 -17.89 13.51
N ALA A 131 25.07 -18.53 14.11
CA ALA A 131 24.90 -18.53 15.55
C ALA A 131 25.82 -19.57 16.21
N ASN A 132 26.29 -19.25 17.41
CA ASN A 132 27.10 -20.16 18.23
C ASN A 132 26.27 -20.95 19.26
N GLY A 133 24.97 -20.69 19.33
CA GLY A 133 24.07 -21.31 20.32
C GLY A 133 24.41 -20.97 21.78
N SER A 134 25.28 -19.98 22.01
CA SER A 134 25.75 -19.57 23.34
C SER A 134 24.80 -18.53 23.96
N PHE A 135 23.58 -18.96 24.31
CA PHE A 135 22.62 -18.14 25.05
C PHE A 135 22.21 -18.82 26.36
N TYR A 136 21.91 -17.99 27.36
CA TYR A 136 21.44 -18.45 28.66
C TYR A 136 19.96 -18.88 28.56
N ILE A 137 19.63 -20.01 29.16
CA ILE A 137 18.25 -20.50 29.24
C ILE A 137 17.86 -20.54 30.72
N SER A 138 16.88 -19.73 31.09
CA SER A 138 16.32 -19.75 32.45
C SER A 138 15.61 -21.08 32.72
N LYS A 139 15.96 -21.75 33.83
CA LYS A 139 15.39 -23.05 34.22
C LYS A 139 13.90 -22.97 34.57
N ASP A 140 13.45 -21.79 34.98
CA ASP A 140 12.05 -21.56 35.39
C ASP A 140 11.14 -21.20 34.20
N SER A 141 11.70 -21.15 32.99
CA SER A 141 10.92 -20.84 31.79
C SER A 141 10.05 -22.04 31.38
N PRO A 142 8.76 -21.83 31.06
CA PRO A 142 7.92 -22.88 30.47
C PRO A 142 8.44 -23.35 29.10
N PHE A 143 9.37 -22.61 28.49
CA PHE A 143 9.97 -22.90 27.19
C PHE A 143 11.39 -23.48 27.28
N TYR A 144 11.85 -23.86 28.48
CA TYR A 144 13.21 -24.36 28.70
C TYR A 144 13.62 -25.46 27.69
N ASN A 145 12.73 -26.43 27.46
CA ASN A 145 12.98 -27.54 26.54
C ASN A 145 13.08 -27.09 25.07
N HIS A 146 12.23 -26.15 24.64
CA HIS A 146 12.27 -25.61 23.27
C HIS A 146 13.56 -24.85 23.00
N PHE A 147 14.01 -24.04 23.96
CA PHE A 147 15.29 -23.33 23.82
C PHE A 147 16.49 -24.27 23.84
N LYS A 148 16.40 -25.40 24.56
CA LYS A 148 17.42 -26.47 24.54
C LYS A 148 17.48 -27.17 23.18
N GLU A 149 16.33 -27.41 22.56
CA GLU A 149 16.24 -27.98 21.22
C GLU A 149 16.85 -27.04 20.18
N ILE A 150 16.48 -25.76 20.20
CA ILE A 150 17.06 -24.72 19.31
C ILE A 150 18.58 -24.62 19.49
N GLN A 151 19.07 -24.65 20.73
CA GLN A 151 20.51 -24.65 21.01
C GLN A 151 21.22 -25.87 20.40
N SER A 152 20.54 -27.02 20.37
CA SER A 152 21.09 -28.26 19.80
C SER A 152 21.09 -28.21 18.28
N ILE A 153 20.03 -27.69 17.65
CA ILE A 153 19.96 -27.50 16.19
C ILE A 153 21.09 -26.58 15.71
N ILE A 154 21.29 -25.45 16.38
CA ILE A 154 22.35 -24.49 16.01
C ILE A 154 23.72 -25.15 16.10
N LYS A 155 24.01 -25.91 17.16
CA LYS A 155 25.29 -26.61 17.33
C LYS A 155 25.53 -27.72 16.31
N ASN A 156 24.47 -28.41 15.89
CA ASN A 156 24.58 -29.47 14.89
C ASN A 156 24.76 -28.93 13.47
N ASN A 157 24.39 -27.67 13.22
CA ASN A 157 24.50 -27.00 11.92
C ASN A 157 25.78 -26.16 11.76
N GLN A 158 26.69 -26.15 12.75
CA GLN A 158 28.01 -25.51 12.67
C GLN A 158 29.02 -26.37 11.90
#